data_AF-Q17XD9-F1
#
_entry.id   AF-Q17XD9-F1
#
_cell.length_a   1.000
_cell.length_b   1.000
_cell.length_c   1.000
_cell.angle_alpha   90.00
_cell.angle_beta   90.00
_cell.angle_gamma   90.00
#
_symmetry.space_group_name_H-M   'P 1'
#
loop_
_entity.id
_entity.type
_entity.pdbx_description
1 polymer ?
#
loop_
_entity_poly.entity_id
_entity_poly.type
_entity_poly.pdbx_seq_one_letter_code
_entity_poly.pdbx_strand_id
1 'polypeptide(L)'
;MQVEQQKADINYKDISKKDIIHCESVIIKSRGNIGFEYYDQPFSHKNEIWSYSSKTNQTLVKFLYYYLSNNQHYFQKLVQSSSVKNPPQLSVSDTDEHEMPIPPLEIQQEIVKILDQFSALTTDLQSGILAEIGARKKQYEYYREKLLTFKPLNPHKDFKKC
;
A
#
# COMPACT_ATOMS: atom_id res chain seq x y z
N MET A 1 -8.98 8.18 8.37
CA MET A 1 -7.73 8.30 9.14
C MET A 1 -6.61 8.12 8.14
N GLN A 2 -6.01 9.21 7.67
CA GLN A 2 -4.85 9.13 6.77
C GLN A 2 -3.70 8.59 7.61
N VAL A 3 -3.19 7.40 7.28
CA VAL A 3 -1.96 6.90 7.88
C VAL A 3 -0.85 7.71 7.23
N GLU A 4 -0.39 8.74 7.94
CA GLU A 4 0.82 9.47 7.59
C GLU A 4 1.98 8.46 7.69
N GLN A 5 2.49 8.01 6.55
CA GLN A 5 3.68 7.18 6.51
C GLN A 5 4.86 8.06 6.95
N GLN A 6 5.13 8.13 8.25
CA GLN A 6 6.40 8.62 8.75
C GLN A 6 7.50 7.68 8.23
N LYS A 7 8.25 8.13 7.21
CA LYS A 7 9.53 7.48 6.90
C LYS A 7 10.40 7.66 8.13
N ALA A 8 10.88 6.56 8.70
CA ALA A 8 11.88 6.64 9.75
C ALA A 8 13.06 7.47 9.23
N ASP A 9 13.60 8.35 10.06
CA ASP A 9 14.80 9.13 9.77
C ASP A 9 16.02 8.21 9.91
N ILE A 10 16.17 7.30 8.94
CA ILE A 10 17.26 6.34 8.90
C ILE A 10 18.36 6.97 8.05
N ASN A 11 19.49 7.29 8.67
CA ASN A 11 20.65 7.75 7.93
C ASN A 11 21.21 6.57 7.12
N TYR A 12 21.16 6.67 5.79
CA TYR A 12 21.64 5.65 4.86
C TYR A 12 23.11 5.25 5.09
N LYS A 13 23.88 6.10 5.78
CA LYS A 13 25.29 5.85 6.16
C LYS A 13 25.44 4.79 7.25
N ASP A 14 24.38 4.51 8.03
CA ASP A 14 24.40 3.55 9.13
C ASP A 14 24.08 2.12 8.67
N ILE A 15 23.64 1.95 7.41
CA ILE A 15 23.42 0.64 6.78
C ILE A 15 24.72 0.21 6.12
N SER A 16 25.21 -0.98 6.49
CA SER A 16 26.36 -1.58 5.81
C SER A 16 26.03 -1.79 4.33
N LYS A 17 26.90 -1.29 3.45
CA LYS A 17 26.72 -1.42 1.98
C LYS A 17 26.54 -2.87 1.50
N LYS A 18 26.98 -3.85 2.29
CA LYS A 18 26.84 -5.28 1.97
C LYS A 18 25.42 -5.80 2.17
N ASP A 19 24.61 -5.12 2.98
CA ASP A 19 23.26 -5.54 3.35
C ASP A 19 22.19 -4.88 2.46
N ILE A 20 22.63 -4.11 1.47
CA ILE A 20 21.75 -3.42 0.51
C ILE A 20 21.52 -4.35 -0.69
N ILE A 21 20.25 -4.61 -0.95
CA ILE A 21 19.76 -5.36 -2.10
C ILE A 21 19.46 -4.36 -3.21
N HIS A 22 20.07 -4.55 -4.37
CA HIS A 22 19.96 -3.65 -5.53
C HIS A 22 19.10 -4.20 -6.67
N CYS A 23 18.62 -5.44 -6.56
CA CYS A 23 17.77 -6.08 -7.55
C CYS A 23 16.29 -5.92 -7.19
N GLU A 24 15.45 -5.93 -8.22
CA GLU A 24 13.99 -6.05 -8.02
C GLU A 24 13.68 -7.28 -7.18
N SER A 25 12.80 -7.09 -6.20
CA SER A 25 12.51 -8.12 -5.23
C SER A 25 11.07 -8.06 -4.74
N VAL A 26 10.54 -9.22 -4.32
CA VAL A 26 9.31 -9.32 -3.54
C VAL A 26 9.69 -9.48 -2.07
N ILE A 27 9.30 -8.52 -1.25
CA ILE A 27 9.50 -8.51 0.19
C ILE A 27 8.37 -9.28 0.87
N ILE A 28 8.72 -10.17 1.79
CA ILE A 28 7.78 -10.99 2.55
C ILE A 28 7.65 -10.45 3.97
N LYS A 29 6.47 -9.90 4.30
CA LYS A 29 6.14 -9.45 5.66
C LYS A 29 5.70 -10.67 6.45
N SER A 30 6.64 -11.29 7.17
CA SER A 30 6.41 -12.61 7.76
C SER A 30 5.71 -12.61 9.11
N ARG A 31 5.60 -11.47 9.80
CA ARG A 31 5.08 -11.40 11.17
C ARG A 31 3.94 -10.39 11.30
N GLY A 32 2.91 -10.76 12.06
CA GLY A 32 1.74 -9.90 12.27
C GLY A 32 0.83 -9.92 11.04
N ASN A 33 0.79 -8.82 10.28
CA ASN A 33 0.00 -8.78 9.04
C ASN A 33 0.82 -9.36 7.88
N ILE A 34 0.58 -10.64 7.60
CA ILE A 34 1.20 -11.34 6.48
C ILE A 34 0.80 -10.67 5.17
N GLY A 35 1.80 -10.27 4.39
CA GLY A 35 1.63 -9.65 3.09
C GLY A 35 2.92 -9.57 2.30
N PHE A 36 2.79 -9.10 1.07
CA PHE A 36 3.85 -9.09 0.07
C PHE A 36 3.97 -7.71 -0.54
N GLU A 37 5.20 -7.26 -0.80
CA GLU A 37 5.44 -5.93 -1.38
C GLU A 37 6.51 -6.02 -2.45
N TYR A 38 6.23 -5.46 -3.62
CA TYR A 38 7.19 -5.35 -4.71
C TYR A 38 8.06 -4.10 -4.53
N TYR A 39 9.38 -4.26 -4.67
CA TYR A 39 10.35 -3.17 -4.68
C TYR A 39 11.29 -3.28 -5.87
N ASP A 40 11.50 -2.16 -6.56
CA ASP A 40 12.47 -2.01 -7.64
C ASP A 40 13.64 -1.06 -7.29
N GLN A 41 13.58 -0.42 -6.12
CA GLN A 41 14.63 0.47 -5.62
C GLN A 41 15.54 -0.25 -4.62
N PRO A 42 16.79 0.23 -4.43
CA PRO A 42 17.68 -0.32 -3.42
C PRO A 42 17.09 -0.28 -2.01
N PHE A 43 17.11 -1.43 -1.33
CA PHE A 43 16.52 -1.57 0.00
C PHE A 43 17.33 -2.52 0.87
N SER A 44 17.07 -2.48 2.17
CA SER A 44 17.56 -3.45 3.14
C SER A 44 16.39 -3.85 4.03
N HIS A 45 16.35 -5.09 4.49
CA HIS A 45 15.39 -5.54 5.47
C HIS A 45 16.09 -6.08 6.72
N LYS A 46 15.40 -5.99 7.86
CA LYS A 46 15.89 -6.56 9.13
C LYS A 46 15.39 -8.00 9.29
N ASN A 47 15.69 -8.61 10.44
CA ASN A 47 15.22 -9.94 10.82
C ASN A 47 13.70 -10.07 10.68
N GLU A 48 13.23 -11.29 10.43
CA GLU A 48 11.80 -11.63 10.27
C GLU A 48 11.14 -11.02 9.01
N ILE A 49 11.95 -10.54 8.08
CA ILE A 49 11.56 -10.22 6.71
C ILE A 49 12.63 -10.88 5.83
N TRP A 50 12.20 -11.44 4.71
CA TRP A 50 13.10 -11.85 3.63
C TRP A 50 12.57 -11.32 2.31
N SER A 51 13.37 -11.47 1.26
CA SER A 51 12.97 -11.08 -0.07
C SER A 51 13.37 -12.13 -1.10
N TYR A 52 12.53 -12.30 -2.11
CA TYR A 52 12.83 -13.10 -3.28
C TYR A 52 13.23 -12.19 -4.42
N SER A 53 14.41 -12.45 -4.97
CA SER A 53 14.86 -11.86 -6.23
C SER A 53 15.11 -12.97 -7.24
N SER A 54 14.91 -12.65 -8.51
CA SER A 54 15.15 -13.60 -9.58
C SER A 54 16.60 -13.51 -10.04
N LYS A 55 17.34 -14.63 -9.98
CA LYS A 55 18.68 -14.75 -10.58
C LYS A 55 18.63 -15.31 -12.00
N THR A 56 17.54 -15.99 -12.34
CA THR A 56 17.35 -16.63 -13.64
C THR A 56 16.24 -15.91 -14.39
N ASN A 57 16.33 -15.81 -15.71
CA ASN A 57 15.28 -15.20 -16.53
C ASN A 57 14.06 -16.13 -16.70
N GLN A 58 13.77 -17.03 -15.76
CA GLN A 58 12.66 -17.99 -15.87
C GLN A 58 11.36 -17.44 -15.27
N THR A 59 11.46 -16.58 -14.26
CA THR A 59 10.32 -16.01 -13.56
C THR A 59 10.51 -14.51 -13.38
N LEU A 60 9.50 -13.74 -13.76
CA LEU A 60 9.47 -12.31 -13.47
C LEU A 60 9.16 -12.08 -12.00
N VAL A 61 9.94 -11.24 -11.33
CA VAL A 61 9.75 -10.92 -9.91
C VAL A 61 8.36 -10.33 -9.67
N LYS A 62 7.88 -9.50 -10.59
CA LYS A 62 6.54 -8.90 -10.51
C LYS A 62 5.41 -9.90 -10.69
N PHE A 63 5.60 -10.95 -11.49
CA PHE A 63 4.66 -12.06 -11.59
C PHE A 63 4.57 -12.82 -10.25
N LEU A 64 5.73 -13.14 -9.65
CA LEU A 64 5.79 -13.77 -8.33
C LEU A 64 5.05 -12.92 -7.27
N TYR A 65 5.25 -11.60 -7.29
CA TYR A 65 4.53 -10.68 -6.41
C TYR A 65 3.01 -10.83 -6.55
N TYR A 66 2.49 -10.73 -7.77
CA TYR A 66 1.04 -10.86 -8.00
C TYR A 66 0.50 -12.23 -7.58
N TYR A 67 1.24 -13.30 -7.85
CA TYR A 67 0.85 -14.64 -7.45
C TYR A 67 0.78 -14.79 -5.93
N LEU A 68 1.82 -14.35 -5.21
CA LEU A 68 1.85 -14.39 -3.74
C LEU A 68 0.75 -13.51 -3.15
N SER A 69 0.57 -12.29 -3.65
CA SER A 69 -0.50 -11.38 -3.22
C SER A 69 -1.89 -11.97 -3.43
N ASN A 70 -2.14 -12.64 -4.55
CA ASN A 70 -3.41 -13.32 -4.80
C ASN A 70 -3.65 -14.48 -3.82
N ASN A 71 -2.58 -15.13 -3.34
CA ASN A 71 -2.63 -16.22 -2.37
C ASN A 71 -2.44 -15.76 -0.92
N GLN A 72 -2.44 -14.46 -0.62
CA GLN A 72 -2.16 -13.95 0.73
C GLN A 72 -3.05 -14.54 1.82
N HIS A 73 -4.33 -14.74 1.51
CA HIS A 73 -5.28 -15.33 2.46
C HIS A 73 -4.94 -16.80 2.81
N TYR A 74 -4.37 -17.56 1.88
CA TYR A 74 -3.88 -18.91 2.16
C TYR A 74 -2.76 -18.88 3.20
N PHE A 75 -1.74 -18.02 3.00
CA PHE A 75 -0.64 -17.87 3.93
C PHE A 75 -1.08 -17.35 5.30
N GLN A 76 -2.05 -16.43 5.34
CA GLN A 76 -2.66 -15.95 6.58
C GLN A 76 -3.35 -17.09 7.34
N LYS A 77 -4.10 -17.95 6.65
CA LYS A 77 -4.74 -19.13 7.27
C LYS A 77 -3.73 -20.16 7.77
N LEU A 78 -2.66 -20.40 7.00
CA LEU A 78 -1.59 -21.32 7.36
C LEU A 78 -1.03 -20.97 8.75
N VAL A 79 -0.67 -19.71 8.96
CA VAL A 79 -0.09 -19.25 10.23
C VAL A 79 -1.12 -19.16 11.37
N GLN A 80 -2.39 -18.87 11.06
CA GLN A 80 -3.46 -18.82 12.07
C GLN A 80 -3.85 -20.20 12.59
N SER A 81 -3.78 -21.24 11.73
CA SER A 81 -4.07 -22.62 12.13
C SER A 81 -3.02 -23.21 13.08
N SER A 82 -1.81 -22.64 13.06
CA SER A 82 -0.71 -23.04 13.90
C SER A 82 -0.75 -22.28 15.22
N SER A 83 -1.56 -22.74 16.19
CA SER A 83 -1.76 -22.14 17.53
C SER A 83 -0.50 -21.89 18.38
N VAL A 84 0.68 -22.21 17.85
CA VAL A 84 1.98 -22.19 18.54
C VAL A 84 2.67 -20.82 18.44
N LYS A 85 2.39 -20.01 17.41
CA LYS A 85 3.10 -18.74 17.16
C LYS A 85 2.14 -17.55 17.31
N ASN A 86 2.24 -16.85 18.44
CA ASN A 86 1.52 -15.59 18.70
C ASN A 86 2.54 -14.45 18.88
N PRO A 87 2.58 -13.43 17.99
CA PRO A 87 1.71 -13.21 16.83
C PRO A 87 1.96 -14.21 15.67
N PRO A 88 1.02 -14.32 14.72
CA PRO A 88 1.18 -15.19 13.55
C PRO A 88 2.47 -14.88 12.79
N GLN A 89 3.20 -15.93 12.42
CA GLN A 89 4.50 -15.81 11.77
C GLN A 89 4.73 -16.89 10.71
N LEU A 90 4.99 -16.46 9.48
CA LEU A 90 5.49 -17.31 8.40
C LEU A 90 6.96 -17.64 8.63
N SER A 91 7.32 -18.88 8.33
CA SER A 91 8.69 -19.31 8.15
C SER A 91 9.09 -19.22 6.67
N VAL A 92 10.40 -19.24 6.40
CA VAL A 92 10.93 -19.24 5.03
C VAL A 92 10.49 -20.51 4.27
N SER A 93 10.44 -21.66 4.97
CA SER A 93 9.97 -22.92 4.38
C SER A 93 8.51 -22.86 3.93
N ASP A 94 7.64 -22.13 4.65
CA ASP A 94 6.23 -22.00 4.27
C ASP A 94 6.05 -21.37 2.88
N THR A 95 6.98 -20.50 2.46
CA THR A 95 6.98 -19.87 1.14
C THR A 95 7.87 -20.59 0.14
N ASP A 96 8.98 -21.20 0.56
CA ASP A 96 9.89 -21.95 -0.32
C ASP A 96 9.27 -23.28 -0.81
N GLU A 97 8.48 -23.94 0.02
CA GLU A 97 7.81 -25.22 -0.31
C GLU A 97 6.47 -25.01 -1.03
N HIS A 98 6.01 -23.77 -1.16
CA HIS A 98 4.75 -23.48 -1.83
C HIS A 98 4.88 -23.63 -3.35
N GLU A 99 4.26 -24.67 -3.89
CA GLU A 99 4.24 -24.92 -5.33
C GLU A 99 3.43 -23.85 -6.08
N MET A 100 4.04 -23.31 -7.13
CA MET A 100 3.43 -22.32 -8.03
C MET A 100 3.55 -22.79 -9.49
N PRO A 101 2.47 -22.69 -10.29
CA PRO A 101 2.58 -22.88 -11.73
C PRO A 101 3.39 -21.74 -12.34
N ILE A 102 4.49 -22.07 -13.02
CA ILE A 102 5.33 -21.11 -13.74
C ILE A 102 5.00 -21.21 -15.24
N PRO A 103 4.13 -20.34 -15.80
CA PRO A 103 3.85 -20.36 -17.22
C PRO A 103 5.05 -19.82 -18.03
N PRO A 104 5.06 -19.96 -19.37
CA PRO A 104 6.08 -19.36 -20.22
C PRO A 104 6.20 -17.84 -20.01
N LEU A 105 7.39 -17.29 -20.24
CA LEU A 105 7.69 -15.87 -19.97
C LEU A 105 6.73 -14.89 -20.64
N GLU A 106 6.33 -15.15 -21.89
CA GLU A 106 5.40 -14.29 -22.63
C GLU A 106 4.05 -14.18 -21.91
N ILE A 107 3.57 -15.28 -21.35
CA ILE A 107 2.33 -15.30 -20.58
C ILE A 107 2.51 -14.57 -19.25
N GLN A 108 3.65 -14.74 -18.58
CA GLN A 108 3.96 -13.97 -17.36
C GLN A 108 3.96 -12.46 -17.65
N GLN A 109 4.53 -12.03 -18.78
CA GLN A 109 4.56 -10.62 -19.18
C GLN A 109 3.16 -10.05 -19.43
N GLU A 110 2.30 -10.77 -20.14
CA GLU A 110 0.92 -10.32 -20.38
C GLU A 110 0.11 -10.27 -19.08
N ILE A 111 0.28 -11.25 -18.18
CA ILE A 111 -0.35 -11.21 -16.85
C ILE A 111 0.10 -9.96 -16.07
N VAL A 112 1.40 -9.73 -15.98
CA VAL A 112 1.97 -8.57 -15.28
C VAL A 112 1.44 -7.26 -15.87
N LYS A 113 1.43 -7.14 -17.20
CA LYS A 113 0.94 -5.95 -17.91
C LYS A 113 -0.52 -5.65 -17.60
N ILE A 114 -1.39 -6.66 -17.62
CA ILE A 114 -2.81 -6.48 -17.29
C ILE A 114 -2.96 -6.04 -15.84
N LEU A 115 -2.31 -6.73 -14.89
CA LEU A 115 -2.43 -6.43 -13.46
C LEU A 115 -1.84 -5.06 -13.12
N ASP A 116 -0.76 -4.65 -13.77
CA ASP A 116 -0.18 -3.31 -13.63
C ASP A 116 -1.16 -2.23 -14.10
N GLN A 117 -1.82 -2.42 -15.25
CA GLN A 117 -2.83 -1.50 -15.74
C GLN A 117 -3.99 -1.35 -14.76
N PHE A 118 -4.50 -2.46 -14.22
CA PHE A 118 -5.55 -2.43 -13.19
C PHE A 118 -5.08 -1.75 -11.90
N SER A 119 -3.86 -2.03 -11.45
CA SER A 119 -3.28 -1.43 -10.24
C SER A 119 -3.11 0.08 -10.41
N ALA A 120 -2.64 0.54 -11.56
CA ALA A 120 -2.49 1.95 -11.87
C ALA A 120 -3.84 2.67 -11.90
N LEU A 121 -4.82 2.10 -12.62
CA LEU A 121 -6.16 2.68 -12.72
C LEU A 121 -6.87 2.78 -11.36
N THR A 122 -6.78 1.73 -10.55
CA THR A 122 -7.41 1.72 -9.22
C THR A 122 -6.74 2.70 -8.25
N THR A 123 -5.41 2.82 -8.31
CA THR A 123 -4.64 3.79 -7.50
C THR A 123 -4.99 5.23 -7.89
N ASP A 124 -5.06 5.52 -9.19
CA ASP A 124 -5.45 6.83 -9.71
C ASP A 124 -6.86 7.20 -9.25
N LEU A 125 -7.83 6.29 -9.42
CA LEU A 125 -9.21 6.50 -8.95
C LEU A 125 -9.31 6.72 -7.44
N GLN A 126 -8.59 5.95 -6.63
CA GLN A 126 -8.56 6.15 -5.18
C GLN A 126 -8.02 7.53 -4.81
N SER A 127 -6.96 7.98 -5.48
CA SER A 127 -6.39 9.31 -5.27
C SER A 127 -7.36 10.43 -5.69
N GLY A 128 -8.03 10.26 -6.83
CA GLY A 128 -9.03 11.20 -7.35
C GLY A 128 -10.25 11.31 -6.43
N ILE A 129 -10.75 10.19 -5.90
CA ILE A 129 -11.86 10.19 -4.95
C ILE A 129 -11.49 10.93 -3.66
N LEU A 130 -10.29 10.70 -3.12
CA LEU A 130 -9.84 11.40 -1.92
C LEU A 130 -9.69 12.90 -2.16
N ALA A 131 -9.17 13.30 -3.32
CA ALA A 131 -9.07 14.70 -3.73
C ALA A 131 -10.46 15.35 -3.87
N GLU A 132 -11.41 14.68 -4.52
CA GLU A 132 -12.79 15.15 -4.68
C GLU A 132 -13.49 15.30 -3.34
N ILE A 133 -13.37 14.33 -2.43
CA ILE A 133 -13.93 14.44 -1.07
C ILE A 133 -13.37 15.67 -0.35
N GLY A 134 -12.06 15.92 -0.45
CA GLY A 134 -11.43 17.11 0.10
C GLY A 134 -11.97 18.41 -0.49
N ALA A 135 -12.12 18.46 -1.81
CA ALA A 135 -12.70 19.61 -2.51
C ALA A 135 -14.16 19.87 -2.11
N ARG A 136 -14.97 18.81 -1.99
CA ARG A 136 -16.38 18.90 -1.58
C ARG A 136 -16.55 19.35 -0.14
N LYS A 137 -15.66 18.95 0.77
CA LYS A 137 -15.66 19.46 2.16
C LYS A 137 -15.38 20.96 2.20
N LYS A 138 -14.35 21.43 1.49
CA LYS A 138 -14.04 22.87 1.39
C LYS A 138 -15.20 23.65 0.76
N GLN A 139 -15.82 23.09 -0.28
CA GLN A 139 -17.00 23.68 -0.92
C GLN A 139 -18.16 23.80 0.07
N TYR A 140 -18.45 22.74 0.83
CA TYR A 140 -19.47 22.75 1.86
C TYR A 140 -19.21 23.79 2.94
N GLU A 141 -17.97 23.87 3.46
CA GLU A 141 -17.56 24.86 4.46
C GLU A 141 -17.80 26.30 3.97
N TYR A 142 -17.35 26.61 2.75
CA TYR A 142 -17.56 27.93 2.14
C TYR A 142 -19.05 28.31 2.06
N TYR A 143 -19.90 27.42 1.56
CA TYR A 143 -21.34 27.72 1.43
C TYR A 143 -22.05 27.76 2.79
N ARG A 144 -21.65 26.90 3.73
CA ARG A 144 -22.16 26.93 5.11
C ARG A 144 -21.87 28.28 5.76
N GLU A 145 -20.64 28.76 5.70
CA GLU A 145 -20.26 30.07 6.23
C GLU A 145 -21.03 31.19 5.54
N LYS A 146 -21.12 31.17 4.21
CA LYS A 146 -21.86 32.16 3.43
C LYS A 146 -23.35 32.23 3.79
N LEU A 147 -24.00 31.09 4.02
CA LEU A 147 -25.42 31.03 4.39
C LEU A 147 -25.68 31.45 5.85
N LEU A 148 -24.71 31.19 6.75
CA LEU A 148 -24.83 31.53 8.17
C LEU A 148 -24.31 32.93 8.49
N THR A 149 -23.73 33.64 7.51
CA THR A 149 -23.32 35.04 7.66
C THR A 149 -24.50 35.95 7.29
N PHE A 150 -25.34 36.26 8.27
CA PHE A 150 -26.45 37.19 8.07
C PHE A 150 -25.94 38.63 8.12
N LYS A 151 -26.45 39.48 7.21
CA LYS A 151 -26.29 40.93 7.35
C LYS A 151 -27.02 41.36 8.63
N PRO A 152 -26.43 42.24 9.46
CA PRO A 152 -27.13 42.77 10.62
C PRO A 152 -28.42 43.45 10.16
N LEU A 153 -29.53 43.11 10.82
CA LEU A 153 -30.79 43.81 10.62
C LEU A 153 -30.54 45.26 11.04
N ASN A 154 -30.67 46.19 10.09
CA ASN A 154 -30.62 47.62 10.40
C ASN A 154 -31.76 47.90 11.40
N PRO A 155 -31.48 48.29 12.65
CA PRO A 155 -32.54 48.71 13.54
C PRO A 155 -33.23 49.89 12.87
N HIS A 156 -34.55 49.77 12.72
CA HIS A 156 -35.42 50.75 12.09
C HIS A 156 -35.01 52.17 12.49
N LYS A 157 -34.73 53.03 11.50
CA LYS A 157 -34.67 54.48 11.69
C LYS A 157 -35.94 54.90 12.42
N ASP A 158 -35.74 55.59 13.53
CA ASP A 158 -36.79 56.07 14.42
C ASP A 158 -37.95 56.68 13.61
N PHE A 159 -39.12 56.06 13.69
CA PHE A 159 -40.36 56.75 13.35
C PHE A 159 -40.53 57.87 14.38
N LYS A 160 -40.20 59.11 13.98
CA LYS A 160 -40.58 60.31 14.73
C LYS A 160 -42.09 60.28 14.91
N LYS A 161 -42.55 59.98 16.13
CA LYS A 161 -43.93 60.19 16.54
C LYS A 161 -44.18 61.70 16.57
N CYS A 162 -45.17 62.14 15.80
CA CYS A 162 -45.83 63.43 15.97
C CYS A 162 -46.62 63.46 17.28
#